data_AF-A0AA35THG2-F1
#
_entry.id   AF-A0AA35THG2-F1
#
_cell.length_a   1.000
_cell.length_b   1.000
_cell.length_c   1.000
_cell.angle_alpha   90.00
_cell.angle_beta   90.00
_cell.angle_gamma   90.00
#
_symmetry.space_group_name_H-M   'P 1'
#
loop_
_entity.id
_entity.type
_entity.pdbx_description
1 polymer ?
#
loop_
_entity_poly.entity_id
_entity_poly.type
_entity_poly.pdbx_seq_one_letter_code
_entity_poly.pdbx_strand_id
1 'polypeptide(L)'
;MQHLERESRAHGDMAVFTDSAALPESEHLLYQLGWLQHSVSYHFLLRTKDRYYVRLDEILHSLQPHDPATSSLYWGYFEANRHAKQRWTGKHWEPDWFLCSKFISCT
;
A
#
# COMPACT_ATOMS: atom_id res chain seq x y z
N MET A 1 -18.51 10.79 -12.21
CA MET A 1 -18.99 9.58 -11.49
C MET A 1 -19.57 8.52 -12.42
N GLN A 2 -20.44 8.85 -13.38
CA GLN A 2 -21.10 7.84 -14.25
C GLN A 2 -20.18 6.86 -15.00
N HIS A 3 -18.95 7.26 -15.36
CA HIS A 3 -17.97 6.36 -15.98
C HIS A 3 -17.39 5.36 -14.98
N LEU A 4 -17.00 5.83 -13.79
CA LEU A 4 -16.46 5.00 -12.71
C LEU A 4 -17.51 4.00 -12.21
N GLU A 5 -18.77 4.43 -12.06
CA GLU A 5 -19.87 3.54 -11.67
C GLU A 5 -20.11 2.44 -12.70
N ARG A 6 -19.96 2.75 -13.99
CA ARG A 6 -20.12 1.78 -15.07
C ARG A 6 -18.99 0.76 -15.08
N GLU A 7 -17.76 1.22 -14.94
CA GLU A 7 -16.57 0.36 -14.86
C GLU A 7 -16.63 -0.53 -13.60
N SER A 8 -16.99 0.04 -12.44
CA SER A 8 -17.18 -0.70 -11.19
C SER A 8 -18.24 -1.79 -11.32
N ARG A 9 -19.37 -1.50 -11.98
CA ARG A 9 -20.41 -2.51 -12.28
C ARG A 9 -19.95 -3.58 -13.26
N ALA A 10 -19.08 -3.24 -14.21
CA ALA A 10 -18.62 -4.16 -15.25
C ALA A 10 -17.57 -5.15 -14.71
N HIS A 11 -16.69 -4.70 -13.82
CA HIS A 11 -15.53 -5.49 -13.38
C HIS A 11 -15.63 -5.99 -11.94
N GLY A 12 -16.39 -5.30 -11.06
CA GLY A 12 -16.62 -5.75 -9.69
C GLY A 12 -15.35 -5.79 -8.82
N ASP A 13 -14.30 -5.08 -9.21
CA ASP A 13 -12.95 -5.14 -8.65
C ASP A 13 -12.52 -3.84 -7.96
N MET A 14 -13.46 -2.90 -7.78
CA MET A 14 -13.19 -1.59 -7.18
C MET A 14 -13.78 -1.44 -5.78
N ALA A 15 -12.96 -0.95 -4.85
CA ALA A 15 -13.39 -0.36 -3.59
C ALA A 15 -13.22 1.16 -3.65
N VAL A 16 -14.32 1.91 -3.56
CA VAL A 16 -14.33 3.37 -3.67
C VAL A 16 -14.58 3.99 -2.31
N PHE A 17 -13.68 4.88 -1.87
CA PHE A 17 -13.78 5.60 -0.60
C PHE A 17 -14.10 7.07 -0.90
N THR A 18 -15.18 7.60 -0.34
CA THR A 18 -15.71 8.93 -0.68
C THR A 18 -14.92 10.10 -0.08
N ASP A 19 -14.28 9.89 1.07
CA ASP A 19 -13.59 10.94 1.83
C ASP A 19 -12.07 10.84 1.81
N SER A 20 -11.50 10.05 0.90
CA SER A 20 -10.06 9.80 0.92
C SER A 20 -9.24 10.89 0.23
N ALA A 21 -9.74 11.60 -0.78
CA ALA A 21 -8.89 12.42 -1.67
C ALA A 21 -7.95 13.46 -1.00
N ALA A 22 -8.29 13.94 0.20
CA ALA A 22 -7.49 14.91 0.95
C ALA A 22 -6.56 14.28 2.00
N LEU A 23 -6.63 12.97 2.23
CA LEU A 23 -5.91 12.30 3.29
C LEU A 23 -4.45 12.00 2.89
N PRO A 24 -3.52 11.95 3.86
CA PRO A 24 -2.17 11.44 3.66
C PRO A 24 -2.17 9.99 3.13
N GLU A 25 -1.11 9.61 2.40
CA GLU A 25 -0.95 8.25 1.86
C GLU A 25 -0.87 7.18 2.97
N SER A 26 -0.40 7.54 4.16
CA SER A 26 -0.40 6.69 5.35
C SER A 26 -1.81 6.38 5.84
N GLU A 27 -2.69 7.38 5.87
CA GLU A 27 -4.10 7.19 6.22
C GLU A 27 -4.83 6.37 5.15
N HIS A 28 -4.56 6.61 3.87
CA HIS A 28 -5.08 5.75 2.79
C HIS A 28 -4.71 4.28 3.00
N LEU A 29 -3.45 4.01 3.37
CA LEU A 29 -3.01 2.64 3.64
C LEU A 29 -3.80 2.03 4.81
N LEU A 30 -4.03 2.78 5.89
CA LEU A 30 -4.81 2.29 7.03
C LEU A 30 -6.25 1.95 6.63
N TYR A 31 -6.91 2.83 5.86
CA TYR A 31 -8.26 2.54 5.34
C TYR A 31 -8.28 1.31 4.43
N GLN A 32 -7.29 1.17 3.54
CA GLN A 32 -7.16 0.02 2.64
C GLN A 32 -6.98 -1.29 3.42
N LEU A 33 -6.05 -1.33 4.38
CA LEU A 33 -5.80 -2.50 5.21
C LEU A 33 -7.01 -2.85 6.08
N GLY A 34 -7.66 -1.85 6.67
CA GLY A 34 -8.88 -2.04 7.43
C GLY A 34 -10.01 -2.63 6.58
N TRP A 35 -10.23 -2.11 5.38
CA TRP A 35 -11.24 -2.67 4.48
C TRP A 35 -10.91 -4.10 4.04
N LEU A 36 -9.65 -4.35 3.65
CA LEU A 36 -9.19 -5.68 3.22
C LEU A 36 -9.38 -6.73 4.32
N GLN A 37 -9.01 -6.40 5.56
CA GLN A 37 -9.14 -7.30 6.70
C GLN A 37 -10.58 -7.80 6.91
N HIS A 38 -11.59 -6.94 6.65
CA HIS A 38 -12.99 -7.28 6.88
C HIS A 38 -13.69 -7.84 5.63
N SER A 39 -13.19 -7.54 4.43
CA SER A 39 -13.92 -7.77 3.19
C SER A 39 -13.33 -8.86 2.30
N VAL A 40 -12.07 -9.24 2.52
CA VAL A 40 -11.34 -10.17 1.65
C VAL A 40 -10.56 -11.19 2.47
N SER A 41 -10.71 -12.47 2.15
CA SER A 41 -9.83 -13.52 2.68
C SER A 41 -8.61 -13.68 1.76
N TYR A 42 -7.41 -13.53 2.32
CA TYR A 42 -6.15 -13.66 1.58
C TYR A 42 -5.05 -14.24 2.48
N HIS A 43 -4.08 -14.92 1.86
CA HIS A 43 -2.88 -15.42 2.52
C HIS A 43 -1.70 -14.46 2.40
N PHE A 44 -1.61 -13.77 1.26
CA PHE A 44 -0.58 -12.78 0.97
C PHE A 44 -1.24 -11.55 0.36
N LEU A 45 -0.68 -10.37 0.65
CA LEU A 45 -1.12 -9.08 0.09
C LEU A 45 0.02 -8.47 -0.72
N LEU A 46 -0.20 -8.28 -2.01
CA LEU A 46 0.67 -7.48 -2.87
C LEU A 46 0.07 -6.09 -3.04
N ARG A 47 0.71 -5.07 -2.46
CA ARG A 47 0.35 -3.67 -2.71
C ARG A 47 1.27 -3.09 -3.77
N THR A 48 0.68 -2.54 -4.84
CA THR A 48 1.40 -1.89 -5.94
C THR A 48 0.71 -0.58 -6.36
N LYS A 49 1.29 0.14 -7.31
CA LYS A 49 0.69 1.30 -7.98
C LYS A 49 0.39 0.92 -9.43
N ASP A 50 -0.64 1.54 -9.99
CA ASP A 50 -1.11 1.40 -11.38
C ASP A 50 -0.03 1.57 -12.46
N ARG A 51 1.03 2.33 -12.15
CA ARG A 51 2.16 2.58 -13.05
C ARG A 51 3.24 1.49 -13.11
N TYR A 52 3.19 0.49 -12.24
CA TYR A 52 4.25 -0.52 -12.15
C TYR A 52 3.86 -1.79 -12.93
N TYR A 53 4.84 -2.35 -13.65
CA TYR A 53 4.72 -3.68 -14.23
C TYR A 53 5.09 -4.74 -13.20
N VAL A 54 4.27 -5.78 -13.07
CA VAL A 54 4.42 -6.82 -12.04
C VAL A 54 4.51 -8.20 -12.69
N ARG A 55 5.61 -8.91 -12.44
CA ARG A 55 5.81 -10.32 -12.82
C ARG A 55 5.16 -11.23 -11.77
N LEU A 56 3.83 -11.35 -11.85
CA LEU A 56 3.06 -12.15 -10.90
C LEU A 56 3.49 -13.63 -10.86
N ASP A 57 3.93 -14.17 -11.99
CA ASP A 57 4.46 -15.53 -12.11
C ASP A 57 5.69 -15.76 -11.21
N GLU A 58 6.64 -14.82 -11.25
CA GLU A 58 7.86 -14.90 -10.43
C GLU A 58 7.53 -14.70 -8.94
N ILE A 59 6.64 -13.76 -8.62
CA ILE A 59 6.20 -13.53 -7.24
C ILE A 59 5.53 -14.78 -6.69
N LEU A 60 4.58 -15.37 -7.40
CA LEU A 60 3.89 -16.57 -6.95
C LEU A 60 4.86 -17.74 -6.76
N HIS A 61 5.83 -17.92 -7.66
CA HIS A 61 6.87 -18.93 -7.50
C HIS A 61 7.70 -18.72 -6.23
N SER A 62 8.12 -17.48 -5.95
CA SER A 62 8.87 -17.15 -4.73
C SER A 62 8.07 -17.28 -3.43
N LEU A 63 6.73 -17.26 -3.49
CA LEU A 63 5.86 -17.43 -2.33
C LEU A 63 5.63 -18.90 -1.97
N GLN A 64 5.83 -19.85 -2.89
CA GLN A 64 5.63 -21.28 -2.66
C GLN A 64 6.32 -21.86 -1.41
N PRO A 65 7.56 -21.50 -1.05
CA PRO A 65 8.21 -22.03 0.15
C PRO A 65 7.71 -21.41 1.46
N HIS A 66 6.90 -20.35 1.41
CA HIS A 66 6.41 -19.66 2.60
C HIS A 66 5.04 -20.20 3.02
N ASP A 67 4.94 -20.67 4.26
CA ASP A 67 3.67 -21.03 4.88
C ASP A 67 3.02 -19.76 5.49
N PRO A 68 1.85 -19.32 4.99
CA PRO A 68 1.17 -18.13 5.50
C PRO A 68 0.78 -18.22 6.98
N ALA A 69 0.63 -19.43 7.53
CA ALA A 69 0.22 -19.64 8.92
C ALA A 69 1.37 -19.44 9.92
N THR A 70 2.61 -19.58 9.46
CA THR A 70 3.81 -19.58 10.33
C THR A 70 4.85 -18.53 9.95
N SER A 71 4.74 -17.95 8.76
CA SER A 71 5.73 -17.00 8.23
C SER A 71 5.21 -15.57 8.27
N SER A 72 5.92 -14.67 8.96
CA SER A 72 5.75 -13.23 8.82
C SER A 72 6.54 -12.74 7.61
N LEU A 73 5.87 -12.57 6.47
CA LEU A 73 6.49 -12.09 5.24
C LEU A 73 6.21 -10.60 5.03
N TYR A 74 7.26 -9.78 5.06
CA TYR A 74 7.24 -8.41 4.56
C TYR A 74 8.39 -8.24 3.57
N TRP A 75 8.05 -8.08 2.30
CA TRP A 75 9.01 -8.17 1.20
C TRP A 75 8.79 -7.06 0.17
N GLY A 76 9.88 -6.58 -0.40
CA GLY A 76 9.90 -5.49 -1.37
C GLY A 76 11.26 -4.80 -1.42
N TYR A 77 11.30 -3.65 -2.08
CA TYR A 77 12.49 -2.80 -2.10
C TYR A 77 12.50 -1.91 -0.86
N PHE A 78 13.49 -2.13 0.01
CA PHE A 78 13.68 -1.36 1.23
C PHE A 78 14.90 -0.45 1.12
N GLU A 79 14.71 0.82 1.44
CA GLU A 79 15.80 1.77 1.63
C GLU A 79 15.95 2.06 3.12
N ALA A 80 16.95 1.46 3.76
CA ALA A 80 17.10 1.47 5.22
C ALA A 80 17.75 2.73 5.83
N ASN A 81 18.15 3.69 4.99
CA ASN A 81 18.89 4.88 5.42
C ASN A 81 18.28 6.19 4.89
N ARG A 82 16.96 6.23 4.66
CA ARG A 82 16.33 7.49 4.26
C ARG A 82 16.35 8.47 5.42
N HIS A 83 16.84 9.67 5.14
CA HIS A 83 16.78 10.77 6.06
C HIS A 83 15.39 11.38 6.06
N ALA A 84 14.82 11.56 7.25
CA ALA A 84 13.61 12.36 7.40
C ALA A 84 13.86 13.75 6.80
N LYS A 85 13.01 14.16 5.85
CA LYS A 85 13.07 15.51 5.32
C LYS A 85 12.64 16.45 6.43
N GLN A 86 13.60 17.01 7.17
CA GLN A 86 13.36 18.06 8.17
C GLN A 86 12.89 19.40 7.55
N ARG A 87 12.52 19.41 6.27
CA ARG A 87 11.99 20.62 5.65
C ARG A 87 10.56 20.80 6.12
N TRP A 88 10.35 21.85 6.89
CA TRP A 88 9.07 22.39 7.36
C TRP A 88 8.18 22.91 6.22
N THR A 89 8.37 22.45 4.97
CA THR A 89 7.61 22.85 3.78
C THR A 89 7.72 21.78 2.69
N GLY A 90 6.64 21.60 1.92
CA GLY A 90 6.61 20.75 0.72
C GLY A 90 5.64 19.55 0.82
N LYS A 91 5.44 18.84 -0.30
CA LYS A 91 4.46 17.76 -0.46
C LYS A 91 4.60 16.59 0.54
N HIS A 92 5.78 16.43 1.14
CA HIS A 92 6.10 15.32 2.06
C HIS A 92 6.46 15.83 3.46
N TRP A 93 5.97 17.01 3.83
CA TRP A 93 6.11 17.50 5.19
C TRP A 93 5.04 16.83 6.07
N GLU A 94 5.48 16.17 7.12
CA GLU A 94 4.64 15.54 8.15
C GLU A 94 4.79 16.33 9.47
N PRO A 95 3.96 17.37 9.71
CA PRO A 95 4.13 18.27 10.85
C PRO A 95 3.86 17.61 12.21
N ASP A 96 3.02 16.57 12.23
CA ASP A 96 2.56 15.91 13.46
C ASP A 96 3.46 14.75 13.90
N TRP A 97 4.50 14.42 13.13
CA TRP A 97 5.36 13.26 13.36
C TRP A 97 6.75 13.67 13.83
N PHE A 98 7.15 13.14 15.00
CA PHE A 98 8.54 13.22 15.44
C PHE A 98 9.37 12.13 14.74
N LEU A 99 9.90 12.46 13.56
CA LEU A 99 10.70 11.52 12.77
C LEU A 99 12.15 11.48 13.27
N CYS A 100 12.64 10.28 13.62
CA CYS A 100 14.05 10.04 13.86
C CYS A 100 14.88 10.36 12.60
N SER A 101 16.18 10.60 12.79
CA SER A 101 17.11 11.03 11.73
C SER A 101 17.19 10.07 10.53
N LYS A 102 16.79 8.80 10.70
CA LYS A 102 16.71 7.78 9.66
C LYS A 102 15.49 6.87 9.83
N PHE A 103 14.93 6.43 8.71
CA PHE A 103 13.84 5.45 8.67
C PHE A 103 13.98 4.50 7.47
N ILE A 104 13.29 3.35 7.55
CA ILE A 104 13.15 2.41 6.43
C ILE A 104 11.96 2.88 5.58
N SER A 105 12.19 3.14 4.29
CA SER A 105 11.10 3.42 3.35
C SER A 105 10.94 2.29 2.34
N CYS A 106 9.69 1.98 1.98
CA CYS A 106 9.37 1.18 0.80
C CYS A 106 9.16 2.13 -0.39
N THR A 107 9.82 1.86 -1.52
CA THR A 107 9.75 2.67 -2.75
C THR A 107 8.85 2.07 -3.81
#